data_AF-A0A836KWP7-F1
#
_entry.id   AF-A0A836KWP7-F1
#
_cell.length_a   1.000
_cell.length_b   1.000
_cell.length_c   1.000
_cell.angle_alpha   90.00
_cell.angle_beta   90.00
_cell.angle_gamma   90.00
#
_symmetry.space_group_name_H-M   'P 1'
#
loop_
_entity.id
_entity.type
_entity.pdbx_description
1 polymer ?
#
loop_
_entity_poly.entity_id
_entity_poly.type
_entity_poly.pdbx_seq_one_letter_code
_entity_poly.pdbx_strand_id
1 'polypeptide(L)'
;MFTLLCCADFAGDKVNLEITLDTLPPTLRHLEGDIARIFNREAEELAALENTSVAEPFQLMTVFIYDDVLLRWAKLESLSQLHEYDQLYVFQPQTQWHIDVQKELPPPRPPVSGRISSISGASSAFASPYGNGSASYAQPRSGPGAPVSADTDVDTPRRPVPTRSPVRAQLEEQRREEERLAQRLSAVRSERERLEREAQREEELERRRRALETDRLLRRKEEEVWLQRSALVKAEEELRRFLAEKQRLMERFPTL
;
A
#
# COMPACT_ATOMS: atom_id res chain seq x y z
N MET A 1 2.70 -25.37 11.69
CA MET A 1 3.04 -24.03 11.22
C MET A 1 1.87 -23.56 10.39
N PHE A 2 1.22 -22.50 10.82
CA PHE A 2 0.02 -21.92 10.21
C PHE A 2 0.33 -20.44 9.98
N THR A 3 0.36 -20.02 8.72
CA THR A 3 0.79 -18.67 8.36
C THR A 3 -0.41 -17.82 7.96
N LEU A 4 -0.44 -16.57 8.41
CA LEU A 4 -1.46 -15.57 8.07
C LEU A 4 -0.78 -14.31 7.54
N LEU A 5 -1.44 -13.60 6.62
CA LEU A 5 -0.98 -12.30 6.14
C LEU A 5 -1.80 -11.23 6.85
N CYS A 6 -1.20 -10.43 7.73
CA CYS A 6 -1.91 -9.47 8.56
C CYS A 6 -1.49 -8.06 8.22
N CYS A 7 -2.44 -7.25 7.72
CA CYS A 7 -2.20 -5.84 7.46
C CYS A 7 -2.82 -4.95 8.54
N ALA A 8 -2.14 -3.87 8.90
CA ALA A 8 -2.66 -2.78 9.73
C ALA A 8 -2.11 -1.43 9.24
N ASP A 9 -2.80 -0.34 9.58
CA ASP A 9 -2.29 1.03 9.40
C ASP A 9 -1.50 1.47 10.64
N PHE A 10 -0.28 1.98 10.43
CA PHE A 10 0.61 2.55 11.45
C PHE A 10 1.06 3.93 11.03
N ALA A 11 0.82 4.95 11.85
CA ALA A 11 1.27 6.33 11.60
C ALA A 11 1.00 6.84 10.17
N GLY A 12 -0.08 6.40 9.52
CA GLY A 12 -0.46 6.77 8.16
C GLY A 12 0.10 5.89 7.05
N ASP A 13 0.85 4.84 7.37
CA ASP A 13 1.39 3.85 6.43
C ASP A 13 0.87 2.44 6.71
N LYS A 14 0.78 1.64 5.64
CA LYS A 14 0.34 0.25 5.73
C LYS A 14 1.52 -0.66 6.04
N VAL A 15 1.31 -1.57 6.98
CA VAL A 15 2.26 -2.62 7.33
C VAL A 15 1.57 -3.96 7.14
N ASN A 16 2.09 -4.79 6.24
CA ASN A 16 1.59 -6.13 5.96
C ASN A 16 2.60 -7.19 6.44
N LEU A 17 2.25 -7.92 7.50
CA LEU A 17 3.11 -8.88 8.16
C LEU A 17 2.73 -10.32 7.81
N GLU A 18 3.74 -11.13 7.50
CA GLU A 18 3.61 -12.58 7.41
C GLU A 18 3.77 -13.17 8.81
N ILE A 19 2.64 -13.46 9.46
CA ILE A 19 2.59 -13.97 10.83
C ILE A 19 2.57 -15.50 10.78
N THR A 20 3.66 -16.10 11.24
CA THR A 20 3.72 -17.55 11.45
C THR A 20 3.28 -17.90 12.87
N LEU A 21 2.28 -18.77 12.99
CA LEU A 21 1.85 -19.39 14.23
C LEU A 21 2.29 -20.86 14.25
N ASP A 22 2.73 -21.37 15.40
CA ASP A 22 3.14 -22.78 15.50
C ASP A 22 1.96 -23.73 15.28
N THR A 23 0.80 -23.35 15.81
CA THR A 23 -0.48 -24.07 15.73
C THR A 23 -1.62 -23.09 15.49
N LEU A 24 -2.75 -23.58 14.96
CA LEU A 24 -3.96 -22.78 14.86
C LEU A 24 -4.40 -22.34 16.27
N PRO A 25 -4.64 -21.04 16.50
CA PRO A 25 -5.00 -20.56 17.83
C PRO A 25 -6.32 -21.19 18.29
N PRO A 26 -6.50 -21.46 19.61
CA PRO A 26 -7.67 -22.18 20.11
C PRO A 26 -8.94 -21.31 20.12
N THR A 27 -8.79 -19.98 20.14
CA THR A 27 -9.91 -19.03 20.14
C THR A 27 -9.57 -17.76 19.37
N LEU A 28 -10.58 -17.04 18.88
CA LEU A 28 -10.39 -15.73 18.25
C LEU A 28 -9.69 -14.73 19.18
N ARG A 29 -10.03 -14.72 20.47
CA ARG A 29 -9.36 -13.86 21.45
C ARG A 29 -7.87 -14.15 21.57
N HIS A 30 -7.47 -15.41 21.39
CA HIS A 30 -6.05 -15.77 21.41
C HIS A 30 -5.35 -15.23 20.16
N LEU A 31 -5.96 -15.40 18.98
CA LEU A 31 -5.46 -14.82 17.73
C LEU A 31 -5.35 -13.28 17.82
N GLU A 32 -6.38 -12.62 18.33
CA GLU A 32 -6.39 -11.16 18.52
C GLU A 32 -5.27 -10.72 19.48
N GLY A 33 -5.06 -11.45 20.57
CA GLY A 33 -3.96 -11.20 21.51
C GLY A 33 -2.58 -11.39 20.88
N ASP A 34 -2.41 -12.42 20.04
CA ASP A 34 -1.17 -12.68 19.31
C ASP A 34 -0.88 -11.59 18.29
N ILE A 35 -1.88 -11.23 17.47
CA ILE A 35 -1.79 -10.14 16.49
C ILE A 35 -1.43 -8.83 17.20
N ALA A 36 -2.16 -8.46 18.27
CA ALA A 36 -1.90 -7.23 19.00
C ALA A 36 -0.49 -7.21 19.59
N ARG A 37 -0.02 -8.32 20.16
CA ARG A 37 1.34 -8.44 20.71
C ARG A 37 2.41 -8.28 19.63
N ILE A 38 2.23 -8.91 18.47
CA ILE A 38 3.18 -8.81 17.35
C ILE A 38 3.25 -7.37 16.84
N PHE A 39 2.10 -6.73 16.64
CA PHE A 39 2.03 -5.36 16.16
C PHE A 39 2.52 -4.32 17.18
N ASN A 40 2.32 -4.53 18.48
CA ASN A 40 2.94 -3.69 19.52
C ASN A 40 4.46 -3.73 19.45
N ARG A 41 5.03 -4.93 19.30
CA ARG A 41 6.47 -5.11 19.15
C ARG A 41 7.01 -4.46 17.87
N GLU A 42 6.28 -4.61 16.77
CA GLU A 42 6.61 -3.94 15.50
C GLU A 42 6.62 -2.41 15.67
N ALA A 43 5.64 -1.85 16.38
CA ALA A 43 5.57 -0.43 16.67
C ALA A 43 6.74 0.07 17.54
N GLU A 44 7.11 -0.69 18.58
CA GLU A 44 8.27 -0.40 19.43
C GLU A 44 9.58 -0.38 18.63
N GLU A 45 9.76 -1.33 17.71
CA GLU A 45 10.96 -1.44 16.88
C GLU A 45 11.05 -0.31 15.84
N LEU A 46 9.92 0.07 15.22
CA LEU A 46 9.85 1.21 14.30
C LEU A 46 10.13 2.53 15.05
N ALA A 47 9.53 2.72 16.22
CA ALA A 47 9.75 3.90 17.05
C ALA A 47 11.23 4.03 17.48
N ALA A 48 11.88 2.90 17.80
CA ALA A 48 13.31 2.86 18.13
C ALA A 48 14.20 3.25 16.94
N LEU A 49 13.84 2.84 15.72
CA LEU A 49 14.59 3.19 14.51
C LEU A 49 14.48 4.69 14.17
N GLU A 50 13.31 5.28 14.44
CA GLU A 50 13.01 6.69 14.16
C GLU A 50 13.38 7.63 15.32
N ASN A 51 13.96 7.11 16.42
CA ASN A 51 14.25 7.86 17.65
C ASN A 51 13.02 8.60 18.22
N THR A 52 11.82 8.03 18.04
CA THR A 52 10.57 8.61 18.51
C THR A 52 10.15 7.94 19.81
N SER A 53 9.95 8.72 20.87
CA SER A 53 9.81 8.22 22.26
C SER A 53 8.39 7.78 22.65
N VAL A 54 7.38 8.06 21.83
CA VAL A 54 5.97 7.90 22.24
C VAL A 54 5.12 7.37 21.09
N ALA A 55 5.10 6.04 20.91
CA ALA A 55 4.03 5.37 20.18
C ALA A 55 3.01 4.86 21.21
N GLU A 56 1.75 5.25 21.08
CA GLU A 56 0.68 4.60 21.84
C GLU A 56 0.65 3.10 21.50
N PRO A 57 0.34 2.22 22.47
CA PRO A 57 0.27 0.80 22.20
C PRO A 57 -0.81 0.51 21.17
N PHE A 58 -0.50 -0.40 20.24
CA PHE A 58 -1.44 -0.91 19.26
C PHE A 58 -2.63 -1.57 19.96
N GLN A 59 -3.82 -1.06 19.67
CA GLN A 59 -5.08 -1.56 20.19
C GLN A 59 -5.88 -2.18 19.06
N LEU A 60 -6.07 -3.49 19.12
CA LEU A 60 -6.91 -4.20 18.16
C LEU A 60 -8.38 -3.93 18.47
N MET A 61 -9.12 -3.40 17.48
CA MET A 61 -10.56 -3.14 17.58
C MET A 61 -11.37 -4.21 16.84
N THR A 62 -11.01 -4.53 15.60
CA THR A 62 -11.71 -5.55 14.79
C THR A 62 -10.78 -6.14 13.74
N VAL A 63 -10.96 -7.43 13.46
CA VAL A 63 -10.26 -8.14 12.39
C VAL A 63 -11.24 -8.43 11.25
N PHE A 64 -10.80 -8.14 10.03
CA PHE A 64 -11.46 -8.52 8.80
C PHE A 64 -10.59 -9.52 8.04
N ILE A 65 -11.23 -10.38 7.26
CA ILE A 65 -10.63 -11.37 6.39
C ILE A 65 -11.08 -11.09 4.96
N TYR A 66 -10.16 -11.22 4.00
CA TYR A 66 -10.52 -11.17 2.59
C TYR A 66 -11.06 -12.54 2.17
N ASP A 67 -12.32 -12.58 1.74
CA ASP A 67 -12.96 -13.79 1.23
C ASP A 67 -12.72 -13.87 -0.28
N ASP A 68 -11.84 -14.79 -0.71
CA ASP A 68 -11.49 -14.99 -2.12
C ASP A 68 -12.65 -15.52 -2.97
N VAL A 69 -13.63 -16.18 -2.34
CA VAL A 69 -14.81 -16.71 -3.06
C VAL A 69 -15.80 -15.58 -3.32
N LEU A 70 -16.01 -14.71 -2.34
CA LEU A 70 -16.94 -13.57 -2.44
C LEU A 70 -16.27 -12.28 -2.95
N LEU A 71 -14.94 -12.29 -3.12
CA LEU A 71 -14.10 -11.17 -3.53
C LEU A 71 -14.34 -9.90 -2.71
N ARG A 72 -14.50 -10.06 -1.39
CA ARG A 72 -14.80 -8.95 -0.47
C ARG A 72 -14.22 -9.15 0.91
N TRP A 73 -14.02 -8.05 1.62
CA TRP A 73 -13.71 -8.07 3.04
C TRP A 73 -14.94 -8.43 3.86
N ALA A 74 -14.77 -9.37 4.78
CA ALA A 74 -15.78 -9.76 5.76
C ALA A 74 -15.20 -9.68 7.17
N LYS A 75 -16.04 -9.43 8.18
CA LYS A 75 -15.61 -9.49 9.57
C LYS A 75 -15.25 -10.94 9.93
N LEU A 76 -14.15 -11.12 10.65
CA LEU A 76 -13.77 -12.42 11.18
C LEU A 76 -14.63 -12.75 12.41
N GLU A 77 -15.52 -13.73 12.28
CA GLU A 77 -16.47 -14.15 13.32
C GLU A 77 -16.12 -15.52 13.92
N SER A 78 -15.39 -16.36 13.18
CA SER A 78 -14.96 -17.69 13.61
C SER A 78 -13.58 -18.05 13.05
N LEU A 79 -12.81 -18.81 13.83
CA LEU A 79 -11.54 -19.39 13.38
C LEU A 79 -11.72 -20.37 12.21
N SER A 80 -12.90 -20.94 12.06
CA SER A 80 -13.22 -21.83 10.93
C SER A 80 -13.20 -21.12 9.57
N GLN A 81 -13.16 -19.79 9.55
CA GLN A 81 -13.01 -19.00 8.33
C GLN A 81 -11.55 -18.90 7.88
N LEU A 82 -10.59 -19.22 8.76
CA LEU A 82 -9.17 -19.05 8.49
C LEU A 82 -8.56 -20.26 7.80
N HIS A 83 -7.80 -19.97 6.76
CA HIS A 83 -6.93 -20.88 6.03
C HIS A 83 -5.50 -20.30 6.03
N GLU A 84 -4.55 -21.16 5.66
CA GLU A 84 -3.17 -20.72 5.53
C GLU A 84 -3.06 -19.67 4.41
N TYR A 85 -2.29 -18.62 4.70
CA TYR A 85 -2.06 -17.46 3.83
C TYR A 85 -3.26 -16.55 3.58
N ASP A 86 -4.34 -16.69 4.36
CA ASP A 86 -5.45 -15.75 4.29
C ASP A 86 -4.99 -14.33 4.64
N GLN A 87 -5.49 -13.36 3.88
CA GLN A 87 -5.23 -11.94 4.11
C GLN A 87 -6.22 -11.38 5.13
N LEU A 88 -5.68 -10.97 6.27
CA LEU A 88 -6.36 -10.25 7.34
C LEU A 88 -6.06 -8.76 7.28
N TYR A 89 -7.05 -7.98 7.70
CA TYR A 89 -6.93 -6.55 7.97
C TYR A 89 -7.34 -6.25 9.39
N VAL A 90 -6.49 -5.56 10.12
CA VAL A 90 -6.65 -5.28 11.55
C VAL A 90 -6.89 -3.80 11.74
N PHE A 91 -8.07 -3.46 12.24
CA PHE A 91 -8.44 -2.10 12.57
C PHE A 91 -8.10 -1.78 14.01
N GLN A 92 -7.69 -0.55 14.25
CA GLN A 92 -7.48 0.04 15.56
C GLN A 92 -8.41 1.24 15.78
N PRO A 93 -8.69 1.62 17.05
CA PRO A 93 -9.43 2.84 17.33
C PRO A 93 -8.76 4.05 16.66
N GLN A 94 -9.54 4.85 15.96
CA GLN A 94 -9.02 6.04 15.29
C GLN A 94 -8.57 7.07 16.34
N THR A 95 -7.33 7.53 16.23
CA THR A 95 -6.77 8.58 17.10
C THR A 95 -6.21 9.72 16.25
N GLN A 96 -5.74 10.79 16.89
CA GLN A 96 -5.07 11.89 16.17
C GLN A 96 -3.78 11.45 15.45
N TRP A 97 -3.23 10.28 15.83
CA TRP A 97 -2.00 9.70 15.25
C TRP A 97 -2.29 8.52 14.32
N HIS A 98 -3.51 7.98 14.36
CA HIS A 98 -3.90 6.78 13.65
C HIS A 98 -5.20 7.03 12.88
N ILE A 99 -5.05 7.14 11.56
CA ILE A 99 -6.15 7.27 10.62
C ILE A 99 -6.03 6.17 9.59
N ASP A 100 -7.13 5.45 9.34
CA ASP A 100 -7.17 4.43 8.31
C ASP A 100 -6.99 5.08 6.93
N VAL A 101 -6.00 4.60 6.17
CA VAL A 101 -5.71 5.14 4.84
C VAL A 101 -6.18 4.18 3.76
N GLN A 102 -6.88 4.68 2.75
CA GLN A 102 -7.25 3.86 1.59
C GLN A 102 -6.07 3.81 0.59
N LYS A 103 -5.03 3.05 0.96
CA LYS A 103 -3.86 2.74 0.11
C LYS A 103 -3.89 1.25 -0.30
N GLU A 104 -3.17 0.91 -1.36
CA GLU A 104 -2.93 -0.49 -1.74
C GLU A 104 -2.14 -1.22 -0.63
N LEU A 105 -2.42 -2.50 -0.44
CA LEU A 105 -1.70 -3.34 0.53
C LEU A 105 -0.26 -3.57 0.05
N PRO A 106 0.76 -3.27 0.87
CA PRO A 106 2.13 -3.59 0.50
C PRO A 106 2.36 -5.11 0.49
N PRO A 107 3.43 -5.58 -0.19
CA PRO A 107 3.82 -6.98 -0.14
C PRO A 107 4.01 -7.46 1.31
N PRO A 108 3.54 -8.66 1.67
CA PRO A 108 3.78 -9.22 3.00
C PRO A 108 5.27 -9.35 3.30
N ARG A 109 5.66 -9.07 4.55
CA ARG A 109 7.03 -9.22 5.03
C ARG A 109 7.04 -9.85 6.43
N PRO A 110 8.12 -10.52 6.85
CA PRO A 110 8.22 -11.02 8.22
C PRO A 110 8.26 -9.86 9.24
N PRO A 111 7.80 -10.09 10.49
CA PRO A 111 7.97 -9.15 11.60
C PRO A 111 9.46 -8.84 11.84
N VAL A 112 9.77 -7.60 12.25
CA VAL A 112 11.16 -7.10 12.35
C VAL A 112 11.96 -7.88 13.41
N SER A 113 11.30 -8.35 14.47
CA SER A 113 11.88 -9.19 15.52
C SER A 113 12.30 -10.61 15.09
N GLY A 114 11.96 -11.06 13.87
CA GLY A 114 12.41 -12.34 13.31
C GLY A 114 13.91 -12.41 12.99
N ARG A 115 14.65 -11.30 13.11
CA ARG A 115 16.10 -11.25 12.81
C ARG A 115 17.01 -11.66 13.97
N ILE A 116 16.49 -11.86 15.19
CA ILE A 116 17.32 -12.18 16.36
C ILE A 116 16.69 -13.33 17.16
N SER A 117 16.60 -14.52 16.57
CA SER A 117 16.48 -15.80 17.30
C SER A 117 16.81 -16.98 16.40
N SER A 118 18.08 -17.08 15.98
CA SER A 118 18.70 -18.36 15.60
C SER A 118 20.23 -18.26 15.67
N ILE A 119 20.76 -17.99 16.88
CA ILE A 119 22.10 -18.48 17.26
C ILE A 119 21.88 -19.87 17.84
N SER A 120 21.90 -20.89 16.98
CA SER A 120 22.28 -22.28 17.26
C SER A 120 22.25 -23.06 15.95
N GLY A 121 23.41 -23.56 15.55
CA GLY A 121 23.69 -23.96 14.17
C GLY A 121 23.07 -25.27 13.71
N ALA A 122 22.85 -25.34 12.40
CA ALA A 122 23.13 -26.50 11.56
C ALA A 122 23.20 -26.03 10.11
N SER A 123 24.33 -26.31 9.48
CA SER A 123 24.63 -26.08 8.07
C SER A 123 23.69 -26.85 7.13
N SER A 124 23.24 -26.21 6.05
CA SER A 124 23.17 -26.78 4.69
C SER A 124 22.74 -25.64 3.75
N ALA A 125 23.65 -24.97 3.05
CA ALA A 125 24.11 -25.38 1.73
C ALA A 125 22.95 -25.59 0.73
N PHE A 126 22.65 -24.54 -0.04
CA PHE A 126 22.62 -24.64 -1.50
C PHE A 126 23.26 -23.38 -2.09
N ALA A 127 24.30 -23.63 -2.88
CA ALA A 127 25.04 -22.66 -3.64
C ALA A 127 24.21 -22.15 -4.83
N SER A 128 24.46 -20.90 -5.25
CA SER A 128 24.65 -20.62 -6.68
C SER A 128 25.59 -19.42 -6.86
N PRO A 129 26.51 -19.44 -7.85
CA PRO A 129 27.72 -18.62 -7.88
C PRO A 129 27.57 -17.35 -8.75
N TYR A 130 28.68 -16.61 -8.90
CA TYR A 130 28.89 -15.28 -9.53
C TYR A 130 28.87 -14.16 -8.48
N GLY A 131 29.96 -13.81 -7.80
CA GLY A 131 31.33 -13.69 -8.30
C GLY A 131 31.53 -12.33 -8.94
N ASN A 132 31.81 -11.29 -8.15
CA ASN A 132 32.51 -10.10 -8.63
C ASN A 132 33.32 -9.47 -7.48
N GLY A 133 34.57 -9.94 -7.38
CA GLY A 133 35.60 -9.27 -6.62
C GLY A 133 36.02 -8.00 -7.35
N SER A 134 35.88 -6.87 -6.66
CA SER A 134 36.37 -5.57 -7.11
C SER A 134 37.89 -5.53 -6.99
N ALA A 135 38.59 -5.89 -8.06
CA ALA A 135 40.03 -5.72 -8.18
C ALA A 135 40.32 -4.42 -8.96
N SER A 136 40.75 -3.40 -8.24
CA SER A 136 41.24 -2.13 -8.80
C SER A 136 42.56 -2.37 -9.54
N TYR A 137 42.54 -2.26 -10.87
CA TYR A 137 43.74 -2.33 -11.69
C TYR A 137 44.49 -0.99 -11.71
N ALA A 138 45.78 -1.08 -11.46
CA ALA A 138 46.77 -0.04 -11.59
C ALA A 138 47.00 0.36 -13.06
N GLN A 139 47.20 1.66 -13.32
CA GLN A 139 47.74 2.17 -14.58
C GLN A 139 49.24 1.89 -14.70
N PRO A 140 49.75 1.59 -15.91
CA PRO A 140 51.14 1.83 -16.24
C PRO A 140 51.29 3.08 -17.11
N ARG A 141 52.13 3.95 -16.59
CA ARG A 141 52.79 5.10 -17.21
C ARG A 141 53.89 4.60 -18.13
N SER A 142 54.03 5.14 -19.35
CA SER A 142 55.30 5.28 -20.11
C SER A 142 55.10 6.02 -21.45
N GLY A 143 55.73 7.20 -21.60
CA GLY A 143 56.38 7.59 -22.87
C GLY A 143 57.83 7.07 -22.86
N PRO A 144 58.79 7.51 -23.72
CA PRO A 144 58.79 8.67 -24.62
C PRO A 144 59.43 8.44 -26.03
N GLY A 145 59.47 9.48 -26.89
CA GLY A 145 60.56 9.69 -27.87
C GLY A 145 60.18 9.75 -29.36
N ALA A 146 60.33 10.93 -29.97
CA ALA A 146 60.57 11.14 -31.41
C ALA A 146 62.10 11.02 -31.71
N PRO A 147 62.68 11.27 -32.93
CA PRO A 147 62.13 11.76 -34.22
C PRO A 147 62.77 11.14 -35.51
N VAL A 148 62.46 11.73 -36.68
CA VAL A 148 63.28 11.92 -37.93
C VAL A 148 62.89 11.14 -39.22
N SER A 149 62.40 11.95 -40.18
CA SER A 149 62.60 12.06 -41.64
C SER A 149 62.68 10.86 -42.63
N ALA A 150 62.00 11.08 -43.77
CA ALA A 150 62.52 11.10 -45.16
C ALA A 150 61.74 10.26 -46.18
N ASP A 151 61.43 10.94 -47.29
CA ASP A 151 60.96 10.52 -48.61
C ASP A 151 61.04 9.04 -49.01
N THR A 152 59.99 8.52 -49.65
CA THR A 152 60.01 8.21 -51.10
C THR A 152 58.66 7.74 -51.62
N ASP A 153 58.30 8.37 -52.74
CA ASP A 153 57.43 7.97 -53.85
C ASP A 153 57.38 6.45 -54.13
N VAL A 154 56.19 5.87 -54.31
CA VAL A 154 55.85 4.85 -55.33
C VAL A 154 54.33 4.72 -55.44
N ASP A 155 53.85 5.05 -56.63
CA ASP A 155 52.52 4.86 -57.18
C ASP A 155 52.12 3.36 -57.24
N THR A 156 50.96 2.98 -56.69
CA THR A 156 50.32 1.67 -56.94
C THR A 156 48.81 1.75 -56.72
N PRO A 157 47.96 1.66 -57.77
CA PRO A 157 46.52 1.63 -57.62
C PRO A 157 46.07 0.18 -57.33
N ARG A 158 45.94 -0.18 -56.05
CA ARG A 158 45.23 -1.40 -55.65
C ARG A 158 43.85 -1.05 -55.09
N ARG A 159 42.84 -1.27 -55.93
CA ARG A 159 41.43 -1.44 -55.55
C ARG A 159 41.32 -2.27 -54.25
N PRO A 160 40.75 -1.74 -53.16
CA PRO A 160 40.32 -2.56 -52.05
C PRO A 160 38.97 -3.19 -52.41
N VAL A 161 38.96 -4.51 -52.53
CA VAL A 161 37.74 -5.31 -52.44
C VAL A 161 37.12 -5.05 -51.07
N PRO A 162 35.81 -4.79 -50.95
CA PRO A 162 35.19 -4.49 -49.66
C PRO A 162 35.02 -5.81 -48.88
N THR A 163 36.08 -6.26 -48.23
CA THR A 163 35.96 -7.26 -47.17
C THR A 163 35.29 -6.56 -45.99
N ARG A 164 33.96 -6.68 -45.91
CA ARG A 164 33.18 -6.33 -44.72
C ARG A 164 33.80 -7.04 -43.52
N SER A 165 34.46 -6.27 -42.66
CA SER A 165 34.95 -6.76 -41.38
C SER A 165 33.77 -7.29 -40.56
N PRO A 166 33.84 -8.52 -40.00
CA PRO A 166 32.76 -9.12 -39.22
C PRO A 166 32.34 -8.26 -38.01
N VAL A 167 33.28 -7.47 -37.47
CA VAL A 167 33.02 -6.51 -36.39
C VAL A 167 32.04 -5.41 -36.81
N ARG A 168 32.12 -4.95 -38.06
CA ARG A 168 31.21 -3.92 -38.59
C ARG A 168 29.80 -4.47 -38.80
N ALA A 169 29.67 -5.74 -39.19
CA ALA A 169 28.38 -6.40 -39.33
C ALA A 169 27.68 -6.58 -37.97
N GLN A 170 28.42 -6.99 -36.94
CA GLN A 170 27.90 -7.10 -35.57
C GLN A 170 27.44 -5.75 -35.01
N LEU A 171 28.21 -4.68 -35.23
CA LEU A 171 27.83 -3.35 -34.76
C LEU A 171 26.57 -2.81 -35.47
N GLU A 172 26.41 -3.10 -36.76
CA GLU A 172 25.18 -2.78 -37.50
C GLU A 172 23.97 -3.60 -37.03
N GLU A 173 24.17 -4.84 -36.61
CA GLU A 173 23.12 -5.68 -36.03
C GLU A 173 22.69 -5.19 -34.65
N GLN A 174 23.63 -4.89 -33.76
CA GLN A 174 23.36 -4.32 -32.45
C GLN A 174 22.56 -3.02 -32.54
N ARG A 175 22.91 -2.13 -33.48
CA ARG A 175 22.16 -0.89 -33.72
C ARG A 175 20.70 -1.15 -34.12
N ARG A 176 20.42 -2.17 -34.94
CA ARG A 176 19.04 -2.52 -35.31
C ARG A 176 18.26 -3.08 -34.13
N GLU A 177 18.91 -3.84 -33.25
CA GLU A 177 18.29 -4.32 -32.03
C GLU A 177 17.96 -3.18 -31.07
N GLU A 178 18.87 -2.22 -30.89
CA GLU A 178 18.63 -1.02 -30.11
C GLU A 178 17.45 -0.21 -30.66
N GLU A 179 17.37 -0.03 -31.99
CA GLU A 179 16.24 0.66 -32.63
C GLU A 179 14.90 -0.08 -32.40
N ARG A 180 14.89 -1.42 -32.47
CA ARG A 180 13.69 -2.22 -32.16
C ARG A 180 13.26 -2.08 -30.70
N LEU A 181 14.20 -2.11 -29.77
CA LEU A 181 13.93 -1.94 -28.35
C LEU A 181 13.43 -0.53 -28.05
N ALA A 182 14.03 0.49 -28.66
CA ALA A 182 13.59 1.88 -28.53
C ALA A 182 12.15 2.08 -29.05
N GLN A 183 11.80 1.45 -30.19
CA GLN A 183 10.43 1.48 -30.70
C GLN A 183 9.43 0.80 -29.76
N ARG A 184 9.79 -0.37 -29.19
CA ARG A 184 8.95 -1.05 -28.20
C ARG A 184 8.77 -0.23 -26.93
N LEU A 185 9.84 0.37 -26.40
CA LEU A 185 9.75 1.25 -25.24
C LEU A 185 8.89 2.48 -25.51
N SER A 186 8.99 3.06 -26.71
CA SER A 186 8.13 4.17 -27.12
C SER A 186 6.65 3.76 -27.15
N ALA A 187 6.35 2.60 -27.74
CA ALA A 187 4.99 2.06 -27.78
C ALA A 187 4.42 1.87 -26.37
N VAL A 188 5.17 1.22 -25.47
CA VAL A 188 4.75 0.99 -24.07
C VAL A 188 4.54 2.31 -23.33
N ARG A 189 5.40 3.32 -23.54
CA ARG A 189 5.21 4.66 -22.94
C ARG A 189 3.94 5.32 -23.43
N SER A 190 3.65 5.27 -24.74
CA SER A 190 2.42 5.84 -25.30
C SER A 190 1.16 5.12 -24.80
N GLU A 191 1.24 3.80 -24.64
CA GLU A 191 0.13 2.99 -24.13
C GLU A 191 -0.15 3.31 -22.65
N ARG A 192 0.91 3.39 -21.83
CA ARG A 192 0.80 3.82 -20.44
C ARG A 192 0.14 5.19 -20.33
N GLU A 193 0.60 6.15 -21.13
CA GLU A 193 0.04 7.52 -21.10
C GLU A 193 -1.42 7.55 -21.55
N ARG A 194 -1.83 6.66 -22.46
CA ARG A 194 -3.24 6.51 -22.85
C ARG A 194 -4.08 5.97 -21.69
N LEU A 195 -3.61 4.91 -21.04
CA LEU A 195 -4.30 4.28 -19.91
C LEU A 195 -4.39 5.23 -18.70
N GLU A 196 -3.34 6.01 -18.44
CA GLU A 196 -3.34 7.00 -17.35
C GLU A 196 -4.41 8.08 -17.57
N ARG A 197 -4.58 8.57 -18.80
CA ARG A 197 -5.67 9.50 -19.15
C ARG A 197 -7.06 8.86 -19.02
N GLU A 198 -7.17 7.57 -19.32
CA GLU A 198 -8.42 6.84 -19.17
C GLU A 198 -8.79 6.65 -17.71
N ALA A 199 -7.84 6.22 -16.88
CA ALA A 199 -8.00 6.08 -15.43
C ALA A 199 -8.38 7.42 -14.78
N GLN A 200 -7.74 8.53 -15.16
CA GLN A 200 -8.11 9.86 -14.65
C GLN A 200 -9.55 10.26 -14.96
N ARG A 201 -10.05 9.94 -16.16
CA ARG A 201 -11.44 10.23 -16.53
C ARG A 201 -12.42 9.37 -15.74
N GLU A 202 -12.10 8.09 -15.57
CA GLU A 202 -12.93 7.18 -14.77
C GLU A 202 -12.99 7.61 -13.30
N GLU A 203 -11.86 7.98 -12.72
CA GLU A 203 -11.77 8.48 -11.35
C GLU A 203 -12.60 9.77 -11.17
N GLU A 204 -12.56 10.69 -12.13
CA GLU A 204 -13.36 11.92 -12.08
C GLU A 204 -14.86 11.62 -12.14
N LEU A 205 -15.29 10.68 -12.98
CA LEU A 205 -16.68 10.24 -13.03
C LEU A 205 -17.12 9.60 -11.72
N GLU A 206 -16.25 8.78 -11.11
CA GLU A 206 -16.54 8.16 -9.83
C GLU A 206 -16.65 9.19 -8.71
N ARG A 207 -15.74 10.17 -8.65
CA ARG A 207 -15.84 11.29 -7.70
C ARG A 207 -17.15 12.06 -7.87
N ARG A 208 -17.56 12.35 -9.10
CA ARG A 208 -18.84 13.02 -9.39
C ARG A 208 -20.03 12.19 -8.92
N ARG A 209 -20.00 10.87 -9.15
CA ARG A 209 -21.07 9.97 -8.69
C ARG A 209 -21.17 9.95 -7.17
N ARG A 210 -20.04 9.78 -6.47
CA ARG A 210 -19.98 9.82 -5.00
C ARG A 210 -20.51 11.15 -4.46
N ALA A 211 -20.13 12.28 -5.08
CA ALA A 211 -20.63 13.60 -4.71
C ALA A 211 -22.15 13.75 -4.89
N LEU A 212 -22.73 13.17 -5.95
CA LEU A 212 -24.18 13.17 -6.16
C LEU A 212 -24.91 12.28 -5.15
N GLU A 213 -24.33 11.13 -4.79
CA GLU A 213 -24.89 10.24 -3.78
C GLU A 213 -24.89 10.91 -2.39
N THR A 214 -23.81 11.61 -2.03
CA THR A 214 -23.74 12.36 -0.77
C THR A 214 -24.70 13.55 -0.74
N ASP A 215 -24.81 14.32 -1.82
CA ASP A 215 -25.78 15.44 -1.91
C ASP A 215 -27.22 14.95 -1.72
N ARG A 216 -27.58 13.82 -2.34
CA ARG A 216 -28.91 13.20 -2.17
C ARG A 216 -29.17 12.80 -0.73
N LEU A 217 -28.17 12.22 -0.05
CA LEU A 217 -28.31 11.84 1.35
C LEU A 217 -28.48 13.06 2.25
N LEU A 218 -27.69 14.11 2.01
CA LEU A 218 -27.78 15.37 2.76
C LEU A 218 -29.15 16.00 2.62
N ARG A 219 -29.69 16.11 1.39
CA ARG A 219 -31.04 16.65 1.18
C ARG A 219 -32.13 15.89 1.93
N ARG A 220 -32.07 14.55 1.92
CA ARG A 220 -33.01 13.72 2.70
C ARG A 220 -32.91 14.00 4.20
N LYS A 221 -31.69 14.21 4.71
CA LYS A 221 -31.48 14.54 6.11
C LYS A 221 -31.94 15.95 6.46
N GLU A 222 -31.76 16.92 5.57
CA GLU A 222 -32.29 18.27 5.73
C GLU A 222 -33.83 18.26 5.79
N GLU A 223 -34.48 17.50 4.90
CA GLU A 223 -35.93 17.29 4.92
C GLU A 223 -36.41 16.64 6.23
N GLU A 224 -35.71 15.61 6.70
CA GLU A 224 -36.02 14.94 7.98
C GLU A 224 -35.91 15.91 9.16
N VAL A 225 -34.84 16.69 9.23
CA VAL A 225 -34.64 17.71 10.27
C VAL A 225 -35.74 18.78 10.20
N TRP A 226 -36.13 19.20 9.00
CA TRP A 226 -37.21 20.17 8.81
C TRP A 226 -38.56 19.63 9.30
N LEU A 227 -38.87 18.35 9.02
CA LEU A 227 -40.07 17.68 9.51
C LEU A 227 -40.07 17.57 11.04
N GLN A 228 -38.95 17.20 11.64
CA GLN A 228 -38.81 17.11 13.11
C GLN A 228 -39.00 18.48 13.77
N ARG A 229 -38.40 19.54 13.23
CA ARG A 229 -38.59 20.91 13.72
C ARG A 229 -40.05 21.33 13.63
N SER A 230 -40.71 21.06 12.51
CA SER A 230 -42.13 21.36 12.33
C SER A 230 -43.02 20.59 13.31
N ALA A 231 -42.69 19.33 13.60
CA ALA A 231 -43.41 18.52 14.58
C ALA A 231 -43.21 19.05 16.01
N LEU A 232 -41.99 19.46 16.37
CA LEU A 232 -41.70 20.06 17.68
C LEU A 232 -42.48 21.37 17.90
N VAL A 233 -42.51 22.26 16.90
CA VAL A 233 -43.29 23.51 16.99
C VAL A 233 -44.77 23.22 17.24
N LYS A 234 -45.35 22.23 16.54
CA LYS A 234 -46.75 21.82 16.78
C LYS A 234 -46.97 21.27 18.18
N ALA A 235 -46.07 20.40 18.66
CA ALA A 235 -46.16 19.84 20.01
C ALA A 235 -46.05 20.94 21.09
N GLU A 236 -45.20 21.94 20.89
CA GLU A 236 -45.13 23.10 21.79
C GLU A 236 -46.43 23.90 21.81
N GLU A 237 -47.06 24.13 20.66
CA GLU A 237 -48.34 24.82 20.58
C GLU A 237 -49.46 24.04 21.29
N GLU A 238 -49.52 22.73 21.11
CA GLU A 238 -50.46 21.85 21.80
C GLU A 238 -50.25 21.89 23.32
N LEU A 239 -49.00 21.83 23.78
CA LEU A 239 -48.66 21.96 25.19
C LEU A 239 -49.11 23.32 25.76
N ARG A 240 -48.87 24.42 25.02
CA ARG A 240 -49.32 25.76 25.43
C ARG A 240 -50.85 25.82 25.56
N ARG A 241 -51.59 25.21 24.62
CA ARG A 241 -53.06 25.15 24.68
C ARG A 241 -53.53 24.34 25.88
N PHE A 242 -52.93 23.18 26.13
CA PHE A 242 -53.25 22.34 27.27
C PHE A 242 -53.03 23.06 28.61
N LEU A 243 -51.90 23.76 28.74
CA LEU A 243 -51.62 24.55 29.95
C LEU A 243 -52.63 25.68 30.16
N ALA A 244 -53.00 26.40 29.10
CA ALA A 244 -54.01 27.45 29.17
C ALA A 244 -55.40 26.90 29.56
N GLU A 245 -55.79 25.74 29.03
CA GLU A 245 -57.03 25.08 29.40
C GLU A 245 -57.03 24.61 30.85
N LYS A 246 -55.94 23.98 31.30
CA LYS A 246 -55.75 23.59 32.70
C LYS A 246 -55.91 24.79 33.64
N GLN A 247 -55.32 25.94 33.30
CA GLN A 247 -55.44 27.15 34.10
C GLN A 247 -56.88 27.65 34.18
N ARG A 248 -57.60 27.69 33.05
CA ARG A 248 -59.04 28.04 33.03
C ARG A 248 -59.90 27.12 33.89
N LEU A 249 -59.59 25.81 33.91
CA LEU A 249 -60.31 24.85 34.74
C LEU A 249 -60.04 25.08 36.23
N MET A 250 -58.80 25.36 36.61
CA MET A 250 -58.44 25.70 38.00
C MET A 250 -59.13 26.99 38.47
N GLU A 251 -59.24 28.00 37.61
CA GLU A 251 -59.96 29.25 37.93
C GLU A 251 -61.47 29.07 38.07
N ARG A 252 -62.07 28.09 37.37
CA ARG A 252 -63.51 27.78 37.46
C ARG A 252 -63.90 26.97 38.70
N PHE A 253 -62.99 26.19 39.25
CA PHE A 253 -63.20 25.40 40.46
C PHE A 253 -62.13 25.73 41.50
N PRO A 254 -62.14 26.95 42.06
CA PRO A 254 -61.30 27.24 43.21
C PRO A 254 -61.73 26.28 44.31
N THR A 255 -60.81 25.42 44.73
CA THR A 255 -61.02 24.45 45.81
C THR A 255 -61.68 25.14 47.00
N LEU A 256 -62.90 24.69 47.34
CA LEU A 256 -63.62 25.03 48.58
C LEU A 256 -62.82 24.59 49.81
#